data_AF-A0A7G2TLG2-F1
#
_entry.id   AF-A0A7G2TLG2-F1
#
_cell.length_a   1.000
_cell.length_b   1.000
_cell.length_c   1.000
_cell.angle_alpha   90.00
_cell.angle_beta   90.00
_cell.angle_gamma   90.00
#
_symmetry.space_group_name_H-M   'P 1'
#
loop_
_entity.id
_entity.type
_entity.pdbx_description
1 polymer ?
#
loop_
_entity_poly.entity_id
_entity_poly.type
_entity_poly.pdbx_seq_one_letter_code
_entity_poly.pdbx_strand_id
1 'polypeptide(L)'
;MDWVKIIHILCVMGWMTSIFAVPRALIYWKREHARLGEFGPLGDLTIRLYRFSAGLGVIALITGLGLAQYWQWAPWIHLKIALVALLALHYVWTGRLVMRARRGEFRESDLFLRIFNEISVVGVIAILWVVVAKPF
;
A
#
# COMPACT_ATOMS: atom_id res chain seq x y z
N MET A 1 -5.97 4.50 25.00
CA MET A 1 -5.01 4.51 23.87
C MET A 1 -4.91 3.17 23.17
N ASP A 2 -5.08 2.04 23.87
CA ASP A 2 -4.85 0.73 23.28
C ASP A 2 -5.86 0.36 22.19
N TRP A 3 -7.14 0.77 22.34
CA TRP A 3 -8.12 0.64 21.25
C TRP A 3 -7.73 1.39 19.98
N VAL A 4 -7.16 2.60 20.09
CA VAL A 4 -6.66 3.36 18.93
C VAL A 4 -5.50 2.62 18.27
N LYS A 5 -4.59 2.04 19.06
CA LYS A 5 -3.50 1.19 18.55
C LYS A 5 -4.04 -0.06 17.84
N ILE A 6 -5.04 -0.74 18.40
CA ILE A 6 -5.67 -1.91 17.79
C ILE A 6 -6.28 -1.54 16.44
N ILE A 7 -7.08 -0.47 16.38
CA ILE A 7 -7.68 0.02 15.14
C ILE A 7 -6.61 0.41 14.14
N HIS A 8 -5.57 1.13 14.58
CA HIS A 8 -4.44 1.52 13.73
C HIS A 8 -3.76 0.30 13.11
N ILE A 9 -3.40 -0.70 13.92
CA ILE A 9 -2.73 -1.92 13.46
C ILE A 9 -3.61 -2.69 12.48
N LEU A 10 -4.91 -2.85 12.77
CA LEU A 10 -5.86 -3.48 11.85
C LEU A 10 -5.90 -2.76 10.50
N CYS A 11 -5.98 -1.43 10.52
CA CYS A 11 -6.02 -0.61 9.32
C CYS A 11 -4.69 -0.67 8.54
N VAL A 12 -3.54 -0.69 9.23
CA VAL A 12 -2.23 -0.88 8.60
C VAL A 12 -2.15 -2.24 7.93
N MET A 13 -2.54 -3.33 8.61
CA MET A 13 -2.54 -4.67 8.02
C MET A 13 -3.42 -4.73 6.77
N GLY A 14 -4.63 -4.17 6.86
CA GLY A 14 -5.54 -4.09 5.71
C GLY A 14 -5.01 -3.20 4.58
N TRP A 15 -4.27 -2.13 4.89
CA TRP A 15 -3.60 -1.31 3.88
C TRP A 15 -2.46 -2.06 3.18
N MET A 16 -1.67 -2.83 3.95
CA MET A 16 -0.57 -3.63 3.42
C MET A 16 -1.04 -4.69 2.42
N THR A 17 -2.27 -5.21 2.56
CA THR A 17 -2.81 -6.19 1.60
C THR A 17 -2.75 -5.68 0.16
N SER A 18 -3.18 -4.44 -0.09
CA SER A 18 -3.18 -3.89 -1.45
C SER A 18 -1.79 -3.45 -1.89
N ILE A 19 -0.97 -2.90 -0.99
CA ILE A 19 0.41 -2.51 -1.29
C ILE A 19 1.20 -3.70 -1.87
N PHE A 20 1.04 -4.90 -1.29
CA PHE A 20 1.74 -6.09 -1.75
C PHE A 20 1.00 -6.90 -2.82
N ALA A 21 -0.33 -6.94 -2.79
CA ALA A 21 -1.07 -7.78 -3.71
C ALA A 21 -1.32 -7.11 -5.06
N VAL A 22 -1.63 -5.80 -5.09
CA VAL A 22 -2.11 -5.13 -6.32
C VAL A 22 -1.06 -5.06 -7.42
N PRO A 23 0.21 -4.70 -7.18
CA PRO A 23 1.22 -4.69 -8.25
C PRO A 23 1.37 -6.06 -8.94
N ARG A 24 1.33 -7.15 -8.16
CA ARG A 24 1.35 -8.52 -8.71
C ARG A 24 0.03 -8.88 -9.39
N ALA A 25 -1.11 -8.50 -8.82
CA ALA A 25 -2.43 -8.72 -9.42
C ALA A 25 -2.55 -8.06 -10.80
N LEU A 26 -1.92 -6.90 -11.02
CA LEU A 26 -1.86 -6.25 -12.34
C LEU A 26 -1.18 -7.12 -13.42
N ILE A 27 -0.19 -7.94 -13.05
CA ILE A 27 0.44 -8.88 -13.98
C ILE A 27 -0.56 -9.94 -14.42
N TYR A 28 -1.30 -10.51 -13.46
CA TYR A 28 -2.29 -11.53 -13.76
C TYR A 28 -3.50 -10.94 -14.50
N TRP A 29 -3.91 -9.73 -14.17
CA TRP A 29 -4.98 -9.03 -14.86
C TRP A 29 -4.60 -8.69 -16.30
N LYS A 30 -3.36 -8.29 -16.56
CA LYS A 30 -2.83 -8.15 -17.93
C LYS A 30 -3.01 -9.43 -18.76
N ARG A 31 -2.67 -10.59 -18.18
CA ARG A 31 -2.80 -11.90 -18.84
C ARG A 31 -4.27 -12.30 -19.04
N GLU A 32 -5.12 -12.02 -18.06
CA GLU A 32 -6.56 -12.24 -18.18
C GLU A 32 -7.15 -11.39 -19.29
N HIS A 33 -6.82 -10.10 -19.33
CA HIS A 33 -7.30 -9.18 -20.36
C HIS A 33 -6.83 -9.58 -21.75
N ALA A 34 -5.58 -10.01 -21.91
CA ALA A 34 -5.08 -10.53 -23.18
C ALA A 34 -5.82 -11.80 -23.66
N ARG A 35 -6.32 -12.63 -22.72
CA ARG A 35 -7.07 -13.85 -23.03
C ARG A 35 -8.55 -13.59 -23.34
N LEU A 36 -9.19 -12.72 -22.56
CA LEU A 36 -10.63 -12.45 -22.68
C LEU A 36 -10.94 -11.35 -23.71
N GLY A 37 -10.00 -10.44 -23.96
CA GLY A 37 -10.22 -9.25 -24.79
C GLY A 37 -11.06 -8.16 -24.09
N GLU A 38 -11.52 -8.41 -22.87
CA GLU A 38 -12.41 -7.51 -22.13
C GLU A 38 -12.05 -7.43 -20.64
N PHE A 39 -12.82 -6.63 -19.89
CA PHE A 39 -12.64 -6.46 -18.46
C PHE A 39 -13.15 -7.69 -17.70
N GLY A 40 -12.23 -8.46 -17.12
CA GLY A 40 -12.56 -9.70 -16.42
C GLY A 40 -12.70 -9.58 -14.88
N PRO A 41 -13.06 -10.70 -14.21
CA PRO A 41 -13.25 -10.75 -12.76
C PRO A 41 -12.01 -10.35 -11.95
N LEU A 42 -10.80 -10.64 -12.44
CA LEU A 42 -9.58 -10.28 -11.74
C LEU A 42 -9.36 -8.77 -11.71
N GLY A 43 -9.76 -8.07 -12.77
CA GLY A 43 -9.79 -6.61 -12.80
C GLY A 43 -10.74 -6.02 -11.75
N ASP A 44 -11.95 -6.57 -11.63
CA ASP A 44 -12.92 -6.15 -10.62
C ASP A 44 -12.37 -6.34 -9.20
N LEU A 45 -11.84 -7.54 -8.92
CA LEU A 45 -11.22 -7.86 -7.63
C LEU A 45 -10.07 -6.89 -7.31
N THR A 46 -9.18 -6.63 -8.27
CA THR A 46 -8.01 -5.75 -8.08
C THR A 46 -8.44 -4.33 -7.74
N ILE A 47 -9.46 -3.79 -8.42
CA ILE A 47 -9.99 -2.44 -8.15
C ILE A 47 -10.68 -2.38 -6.79
N ARG A 48 -11.52 -3.36 -6.46
CA ARG A 48 -12.21 -3.41 -5.16
C ARG A 48 -11.22 -3.51 -4.02
N LEU A 49 -10.21 -4.37 -4.16
CA LEU A 49 -9.13 -4.51 -3.18
C LEU A 49 -8.36 -3.20 -2.99
N TYR A 50 -7.99 -2.54 -4.09
CA TYR A 50 -7.34 -1.23 -4.04
C TYR A 50 -8.20 -0.19 -3.32
N ARG A 51 -9.48 -0.05 -3.67
CA ARG A 51 -10.37 0.95 -3.05
C ARG A 51 -10.63 0.67 -1.57
N PHE A 52 -10.87 -0.59 -1.21
CA PHE A 52 -11.09 -1.00 0.17
C PHE A 52 -9.85 -0.70 1.03
N SER A 53 -8.69 -1.09 0.53
CA SER A 53 -7.41 -0.89 1.21
C SER A 53 -7.01 0.57 1.31
N ALA A 54 -7.36 1.42 0.33
CA ALA A 54 -7.17 2.86 0.40
C ALA A 54 -7.96 3.50 1.55
N GLY A 55 -9.21 3.06 1.78
CA GLY A 55 -10.01 3.50 2.91
C GLY A 55 -9.35 3.16 4.25
N LEU A 56 -8.84 1.93 4.39
CA LEU A 56 -8.09 1.52 5.58
C LEU A 56 -6.78 2.30 5.72
N GLY A 57 -6.08 2.60 4.63
CA GLY A 57 -4.88 3.45 4.63
C GLY A 57 -5.15 4.85 5.19
N VAL A 58 -6.27 5.49 4.81
CA VAL A 58 -6.66 6.80 5.37
C VAL A 58 -6.89 6.71 6.88
N ILE A 59 -7.62 5.70 7.35
CA ILE A 59 -7.87 5.50 8.79
C ILE A 59 -6.55 5.22 9.52
N ALA A 60 -5.64 4.43 8.93
CA ALA A 60 -4.32 4.16 9.45
C ALA A 60 -3.48 5.45 9.61
N LEU A 61 -3.53 6.35 8.63
CA LEU A 61 -2.82 7.64 8.69
C LEU A 61 -3.37 8.54 9.80
N ILE A 62 -4.70 8.70 9.88
CA ILE A 62 -5.34 9.54 10.91
C ILE A 62 -5.04 9.00 12.31
N THR A 63 -5.24 7.70 12.53
CA THR A 63 -4.93 7.06 13.82
C THR A 63 -3.44 7.08 14.13
N GLY A 64 -2.58 6.98 13.11
CA GLY A 64 -1.13 7.07 13.24
C GLY A 64 -0.65 8.45 13.70
N LEU A 65 -1.24 9.52 13.17
CA LEU A 65 -0.96 10.90 13.61
C LEU A 65 -1.45 11.14 15.05
N GLY A 66 -2.61 10.59 15.42
CA GLY A 66 -3.08 10.63 16.81
C GLY A 66 -2.12 9.94 17.78
N LEU A 67 -1.55 8.79 17.38
CA LEU A 67 -0.54 8.08 18.16
C LEU A 67 0.81 8.82 18.20
N ALA A 68 1.19 9.51 17.11
CA ALA A 68 2.39 10.34 17.07
C ALA A 68 2.33 11.46 18.13
N GLN A 69 1.18 12.13 18.24
CA GLN A 69 0.93 13.13 19.28
C GLN A 69 0.98 12.53 20.69
N TYR A 70 0.42 11.33 20.88
CA TYR A 70 0.48 10.63 22.17
C TYR A 70 1.93 10.38 22.62
N TRP A 71 2.83 10.03 21.68
CA TRP A 71 4.26 9.87 21.93
C TRP A 71 5.07 11.18 21.83
N GLN A 72 4.40 12.34 21.90
CA GLN A 72 5.03 13.66 21.93
C GLN A 72 6.01 13.91 20.79
N TRP A 73 5.75 13.35 19.59
CA TRP A 73 6.62 13.52 18.42
C TRP A 73 8.09 13.17 18.67
N ALA A 74 8.33 12.07 19.41
CA ALA A 74 9.68 11.53 19.59
C ALA A 74 10.45 11.42 18.25
N PRO A 75 11.78 11.62 18.22
CA PRO A 75 12.55 11.72 16.98
C PRO A 75 12.33 10.56 15.99
N TRP A 76 12.27 9.32 16.46
CA TRP A 76 11.98 8.14 15.62
C TRP A 76 10.64 8.22 14.88
N ILE A 77 9.66 8.97 15.39
CA ILE A 77 8.34 9.15 14.77
C ILE A 77 8.44 9.99 13.52
N HIS A 78 9.28 11.01 13.49
CA HIS A 78 9.51 11.80 12.28
C HIS A 78 10.08 10.93 11.16
N LEU A 79 11.07 10.08 11.48
CA LEU A 79 11.62 9.11 10.53
C LEU A 79 10.54 8.12 10.06
N LYS A 80 9.73 7.58 10.97
CA LYS A 80 8.61 6.69 10.62
C LYS A 80 7.62 7.37 9.67
N ILE A 81 7.20 8.59 9.97
CA ILE A 81 6.24 9.34 9.15
C ILE A 81 6.80 9.61 7.76
N ALA A 82 8.09 9.98 7.65
CA ALA A 82 8.75 10.15 6.36
C ALA A 82 8.72 8.87 5.51
N LEU A 83 9.03 7.71 6.11
CA LEU A 83 8.98 6.42 5.42
C LEU A 83 7.54 6.02 5.03
N VAL A 84 6.56 6.25 5.92
CA VAL A 84 5.14 6.01 5.62
C VAL A 84 4.65 6.94 4.50
N ALA A 85 5.12 8.18 4.43
CA ALA A 85 4.79 9.10 3.35
C ALA A 85 5.35 8.62 2.00
N LEU A 86 6.58 8.11 1.96
CA LEU A 86 7.15 7.48 0.76
C LEU A 86 6.35 6.25 0.34
N LEU A 87 5.94 5.41 1.29
CA LEU A 87 5.08 4.26 1.02
C LEU A 87 3.69 4.69 0.51
N ALA A 88 3.13 5.77 1.04
CA ALA A 88 1.86 6.34 0.57
C ALA A 88 1.99 6.88 -0.87
N LEU A 89 3.09 7.57 -1.20
CA LEU A 89 3.36 8.01 -2.56
C LEU A 89 3.47 6.83 -3.53
N HIS A 90 4.16 5.76 -3.11
CA HIS A 90 4.22 4.51 -3.87
C HIS A 90 2.83 3.91 -4.07
N TYR A 91 2.00 3.88 -3.03
CA TYR A 91 0.62 3.40 -3.10
C TYR A 91 -0.25 4.22 -4.08
N VAL A 92 -0.14 5.54 -4.06
CA VAL A 92 -0.82 6.43 -5.02
C VAL A 92 -0.36 6.15 -6.45
N TRP A 93 0.93 5.84 -6.65
CA TRP A 93 1.45 5.41 -7.95
C TRP A 93 0.83 4.09 -8.42
N THR A 94 0.62 3.13 -7.50
CA THR A 94 -0.17 1.91 -7.77
C THR A 94 -1.58 2.26 -8.25
N GLY A 95 -2.22 3.26 -7.66
CA GLY A 95 -3.51 3.77 -8.14
C GLY A 95 -3.49 4.25 -9.60
N ARG A 96 -2.41 4.93 -10.00
CA ARG A 96 -2.22 5.34 -11.42
C ARG A 96 -2.06 4.12 -12.35
N LEU A 97 -1.39 3.07 -11.89
CA LEU A 97 -1.28 1.80 -12.64
C LEU A 97 -2.65 1.12 -12.79
N VAL A 98 -3.43 1.03 -11.70
CA VAL A 98 -4.77 0.43 -11.70
C VAL A 98 -5.74 1.20 -12.61
N MET A 99 -5.70 2.53 -12.59
CA MET A 99 -6.57 3.34 -13.43
C MET A 99 -6.22 3.22 -14.92
N ARG A 100 -4.94 3.04 -15.26
CA ARG A 100 -4.50 2.71 -16.63
C ARG A 100 -4.97 1.32 -17.06
N ALA A 101 -4.76 0.31 -16.21
CA ALA A 101 -5.20 -1.06 -16.46
C ALA A 101 -6.72 -1.15 -16.64
N ARG A 102 -7.50 -0.33 -15.92
CA ARG A 102 -8.97 -0.22 -16.12
C ARG A 102 -9.36 0.21 -17.53
N ARG A 103 -8.52 0.97 -18.23
CA ARG A 103 -8.71 1.36 -19.63
C ARG A 103 -8.15 0.34 -20.64
N GLY A 104 -7.70 -0.83 -20.18
CA GLY A 104 -7.04 -1.83 -21.02
C GLY A 104 -5.58 -1.50 -21.34
N GLU A 105 -5.00 -0.46 -20.74
CA GLU A 105 -3.62 -0.03 -21.03
C GLU A 105 -2.61 -0.68 -20.07
N PHE A 106 -1.89 -1.70 -20.55
CA PHE A 106 -0.85 -2.40 -19.79
C PHE A 106 0.55 -2.12 -20.35
N ARG A 107 1.13 -0.97 -19.99
CA ARG A 107 2.43 -0.51 -20.51
C ARG A 107 3.64 -1.11 -19.80
N GLU A 108 3.49 -1.48 -18.53
CA GLU A 108 4.62 -1.94 -17.73
C GLU A 108 4.93 -3.42 -18.01
N SER A 109 6.21 -3.77 -17.87
CA SER A 109 6.69 -5.14 -17.96
C SER A 109 6.41 -5.92 -16.67
N ASP A 110 6.31 -7.24 -16.78
CA ASP A 110 6.14 -8.13 -15.61
C ASP A 110 7.30 -7.96 -14.61
N LEU A 111 8.52 -7.75 -15.11
CA LEU A 111 9.70 -7.52 -14.26
C LEU A 111 9.58 -6.19 -13.50
N PHE A 112 9.15 -5.12 -14.16
CA PHE A 112 8.94 -3.82 -13.51
C PHE A 112 7.95 -3.95 -12.35
N LEU A 113 6.79 -4.58 -12.58
CA LEU A 113 5.75 -4.74 -11.55
C LEU A 113 6.21 -5.59 -10.37
N ARG A 114 7.09 -6.59 -10.60
CA ARG A 114 7.72 -7.37 -9.53
C ARG A 114 8.68 -6.52 -8.70
N ILE A 115 9.61 -5.81 -9.35
CA ILE A 115 10.57 -4.94 -8.67
C ILE A 115 9.83 -3.84 -7.89
N PHE A 116 8.81 -3.25 -8.51
CA PHE A 116 7.96 -2.25 -7.88
C PHE A 116 7.30 -2.77 -6.60
N ASN A 117 6.82 -4.02 -6.60
CA ASN A 117 6.34 -4.68 -5.40
C ASN A 117 7.44 -4.88 -4.33
N GLU A 118 8.63 -5.34 -4.72
CA GLU A 118 9.72 -5.57 -3.77
C GLU A 118 10.20 -4.27 -3.10
N ILE A 119 10.16 -3.13 -3.80
CA ILE A 119 10.43 -1.82 -3.20
C ILE A 119 9.48 -1.54 -2.03
N SER A 120 8.20 -1.90 -2.14
CA SER A 120 7.25 -1.79 -1.03
C SER A 120 7.65 -2.65 0.15
N VAL A 121 8.12 -3.88 -0.09
CA VAL A 121 8.56 -4.81 0.97
C VAL A 121 9.74 -4.20 1.73
N VAL A 122 10.73 -3.69 1.02
CA VAL A 122 11.90 -3.01 1.63
C VAL A 122 11.46 -1.79 2.44
N GLY A 123 10.54 -0.97 1.91
CA GLY A 123 9.98 0.17 2.63
C GLY A 123 9.27 -0.23 3.93
N VAL A 124 8.50 -1.31 3.91
CA VAL A 124 7.83 -1.84 5.10
C VAL A 124 8.82 -2.41 6.11
N ILE A 125 9.86 -3.11 5.68
CA ILE A 125 10.94 -3.59 6.56
C ILE A 125 11.61 -2.40 7.27
N ALA A 126 11.90 -1.31 6.56
CA ALA A 126 12.47 -0.11 7.15
C ALA A 126 11.52 0.51 8.20
N ILE A 127 10.23 0.62 7.90
CA ILE A 127 9.22 1.12 8.85
C ILE A 127 9.16 0.23 10.10
N LEU A 128 9.15 -1.10 9.93
CA LEU A 128 9.14 -2.05 11.05
C LEU A 128 10.39 -1.90 11.92
N TRP A 129 11.56 -1.78 11.30
CA TRP A 129 12.81 -1.54 12.02
C TRP A 129 12.72 -0.27 12.88
N VAL A 130 12.24 0.85 12.33
CA VAL A 130 12.06 2.10 13.09
C VAL A 130 11.09 1.92 14.26
N VAL A 131 10.00 1.18 14.09
CA VAL A 131 9.00 0.95 15.15
C VAL A 131 9.53 0.04 16.27
N VAL A 132 10.34 -0.97 15.92
CA VAL A 132 10.89 -1.95 16.88
C VAL A 132 12.11 -1.40 17.59
N ALA A 133 13.08 -0.88 16.82
CA ALA A 133 14.34 -0.37 17.35
C ALA A 133 14.17 1.00 18.02
N LYS A 134 13.18 1.80 17.59
CA LYS A 134 12.96 3.20 18.04
C LYS A 134 14.28 3.96 18.10
N PRO A 135 14.98 4.11 16.96
CA PRO A 135 16.27 4.77 16.94
C PRO A 135 16.06 6.23 17.35
N PHE A 136 16.85 6.71 18.30
CA PHE A 136 16.82 8.07 18.86
C PHE A 136 15.65 8.35 19.83
#